data_AF-A0A258C3Z6-F1
#
_entry.id   AF-A0A258C3Z6-F1
#
_cell.length_a   1.000
_cell.length_b   1.000
_cell.length_c   1.000
_cell.angle_alpha   90.00
_cell.angle_beta   90.00
_cell.angle_gamma   90.00
#
_symmetry.space_group_name_H-M   'P 1'
#
loop_
_entity.id
_entity.type
_entity.pdbx_description
1 polymer ?
#
loop_
_entity_poly.entity_id
_entity_poly.type
_entity_poly.pdbx_seq_one_letter_code
_entity_poly.pdbx_strand_id
1 'polypeptide(L)'
;MLKLLQTSRCWLLALLCPALVQAFPMHKVTVPLGHPANGSILHLPEQRQLWVSGFSQYERWLTQVDLSNYQTRSIAVPEQAQYFSQAKLAGQDAEQLVLLTLDGILQLEQRDGQFSWRQLLHTESIFRVIDPVRLRERNFSLDLGSGLSDFLIPDFQAYHLYRQQADGSFRHYALPVSARIQTWNNNRADYSGRRFYPLDANLDGLTDLLFVQEGKLQIFLQQSDGSFNTEPWLPDWPVTLSTEQQADQRSDAGRSYSGQNIS
;
A
#
# COMPACT_ATOMS: atom_id res chain seq x y z
N MET A 1 22.29 -9.12 -4.29
CA MET A 1 22.18 -9.44 -5.74
C MET A 1 20.70 -9.56 -6.09
N LEU A 2 20.24 -8.87 -7.13
CA LEU A 2 18.85 -8.92 -7.58
C LEU A 2 18.77 -9.39 -9.04
N LYS A 3 17.74 -10.16 -9.39
CA LYS A 3 17.48 -10.68 -10.75
C LYS A 3 16.14 -10.11 -11.26
N LEU A 4 16.15 -9.43 -12.40
CA LEU A 4 14.95 -8.84 -13.03
C LEU A 4 14.61 -9.56 -14.35
N LEU A 5 13.32 -9.57 -14.71
CA LEU A 5 12.76 -10.20 -15.92
C LEU A 5 12.04 -9.13 -16.75
N GLN A 6 12.19 -9.14 -18.07
CA GLN A 6 11.59 -8.16 -18.99
C GLN A 6 10.74 -8.85 -20.07
N THR A 7 9.61 -8.26 -20.44
CA THR A 7 8.74 -8.72 -21.55
C THR A 7 8.43 -7.56 -22.50
N SER A 8 8.53 -7.78 -23.81
CA SER A 8 8.08 -6.85 -24.84
C SER A 8 6.69 -7.25 -25.35
N ARG A 9 5.70 -6.36 -25.24
CA ARG A 9 4.33 -6.59 -25.75
C ARG A 9 4.24 -6.26 -27.24
N CYS A 10 3.84 -7.24 -28.05
CA CYS A 10 3.35 -7.03 -29.40
C CYS A 10 1.99 -7.73 -29.49
N TRP A 11 0.91 -6.96 -29.72
CA TRP A 11 -0.42 -7.51 -29.95
C TRP A 11 -0.60 -7.74 -31.45
N LEU A 12 -0.74 -9.00 -31.85
CA LEU A 12 -1.30 -9.38 -33.15
C LEU A 12 -2.17 -10.63 -32.97
N LEU A 13 -3.43 -10.51 -33.40
CA LEU A 13 -4.37 -11.61 -33.55
C LEU A 13 -3.70 -12.75 -34.35
N ALA A 14 -3.68 -13.96 -33.79
CA ALA A 14 -3.26 -15.16 -34.51
C ALA A 14 -4.40 -16.19 -34.50
N LEU A 15 -5.15 -16.22 -35.59
CA LEU A 15 -5.89 -17.42 -36.03
C LEU A 15 -4.89 -18.38 -36.68
N LEU A 16 -4.78 -19.58 -36.11
CA LEU A 16 -4.31 -20.83 -36.74
C LEU A 16 -2.89 -20.86 -37.33
N CYS A 17 -1.90 -21.24 -36.52
CA CYS A 17 -0.65 -21.86 -37.00
C CYS A 17 0.04 -22.65 -35.85
N PRO A 18 0.31 -23.97 -35.96
CA PRO A 18 0.91 -24.78 -34.90
C PRO A 18 2.46 -24.75 -34.93
N ALA A 19 3.04 -23.63 -35.35
CA ALA A 19 4.48 -23.41 -35.35
C ALA A 19 4.75 -21.94 -35.09
N LEU A 20 5.11 -21.62 -33.84
CA LEU A 20 5.92 -20.48 -33.37
C LEU A 20 5.66 -20.30 -31.86
N VAL A 21 6.03 -21.30 -31.07
CA VAL A 21 6.44 -21.01 -29.68
C VAL A 21 7.88 -20.50 -29.80
N GLN A 22 8.06 -19.27 -30.28
CA GLN A 22 9.34 -18.59 -30.10
C GLN A 22 9.44 -18.28 -28.61
N ALA A 23 10.26 -19.07 -27.91
CA ALA A 23 10.70 -18.71 -26.58
C ALA A 23 11.36 -17.33 -26.68
N PHE A 24 10.74 -16.32 -26.08
CA PHE A 24 11.34 -14.99 -26.00
C PHE A 24 12.71 -15.15 -25.31
N PRO A 25 13.81 -14.69 -25.94
CA PRO A 25 15.14 -14.84 -25.36
C PRO A 25 15.18 -14.10 -24.02
N MET A 26 15.32 -14.86 -22.94
CA MET A 26 15.42 -14.29 -21.60
C MET A 26 16.83 -13.75 -21.39
N HIS A 27 16.99 -12.43 -21.47
CA HIS A 27 18.24 -11.77 -21.11
C HIS A 27 18.30 -11.50 -19.61
N LYS A 28 19.21 -12.21 -18.94
CA LYS A 28 19.50 -12.00 -17.52
C LYS A 28 20.56 -10.92 -17.36
N VAL A 29 20.24 -9.86 -16.61
CA VAL A 29 21.18 -8.83 -16.20
C VAL A 29 21.46 -8.95 -14.69
N THR A 30 22.72 -8.80 -14.29
CA THR A 30 23.13 -8.78 -12.88
C THR A 30 23.48 -7.36 -12.47
N VAL A 31 22.74 -6.82 -11.50
CA VAL A 31 22.96 -5.45 -10.99
C VAL A 31 23.70 -5.50 -9.64
N PRO A 32 24.88 -4.86 -9.51
CA PRO A 32 25.60 -4.79 -8.25
C PRO A 32 25.01 -3.69 -7.35
N LEU A 33 24.32 -4.08 -6.28
CA LEU A 33 23.67 -3.12 -5.36
C LEU A 33 24.59 -2.61 -4.23
N GLY A 34 25.76 -3.23 -4.03
CA GLY A 34 26.61 -2.96 -2.86
C GLY A 34 26.08 -3.54 -1.53
N HIS A 35 24.88 -4.12 -1.53
CA HIS A 35 24.24 -4.69 -0.34
C HIS A 35 23.31 -5.87 -0.69
N PRO A 36 22.88 -6.67 0.30
CA PRO A 36 21.80 -7.65 0.12
C PRO A 36 20.48 -7.03 -0.35
N ALA A 37 19.75 -7.74 -1.21
CA ALA A 37 18.38 -7.38 -1.63
C ALA A 37 17.38 -8.25 -0.86
N ASN A 38 17.37 -8.12 0.45
CA ASN A 38 16.63 -8.97 1.39
C ASN A 38 15.40 -8.26 2.00
N GLY A 39 15.03 -7.09 1.47
CA GLY A 39 13.83 -6.33 1.85
C GLY A 39 12.73 -6.44 0.79
N SER A 40 12.15 -5.29 0.45
CA SER A 40 11.08 -5.14 -0.53
C SER A 40 11.60 -4.58 -1.86
N ILE A 41 10.82 -4.79 -2.92
CA ILE A 41 11.11 -4.30 -4.26
C ILE A 41 9.86 -3.58 -4.77
N LEU A 42 10.01 -2.34 -5.21
CA LEU A 42 8.94 -1.54 -5.79
C LEU A 42 9.35 -1.08 -7.19
N HIS A 43 8.45 -1.18 -8.16
CA HIS A 43 8.72 -0.85 -9.55
C HIS A 43 7.94 0.39 -9.98
N LEU A 44 8.63 1.43 -10.44
CA LEU A 44 8.03 2.63 -11.02
C LEU A 44 8.21 2.56 -12.55
N PRO A 45 7.21 2.02 -13.29
CA PRO A 45 7.37 1.69 -14.70
C PRO A 45 7.57 2.91 -15.60
N GLU A 46 6.83 4.00 -15.35
CA GLU A 46 6.90 5.24 -16.13
C GLU A 46 8.28 5.90 -16.01
N GLN A 47 8.91 5.78 -14.85
CA GLN A 47 10.27 6.26 -14.62
C GLN A 47 11.35 5.26 -15.03
N ARG A 48 10.97 4.02 -15.39
CA ARG A 48 11.90 2.88 -15.59
C ARG A 48 12.83 2.68 -14.40
N GLN A 49 12.28 2.74 -13.20
CA GLN A 49 13.06 2.61 -11.97
C GLN A 49 12.59 1.43 -11.14
N LEU A 50 13.54 0.80 -10.48
CA LEU A 50 13.28 -0.16 -9.42
C LEU A 50 13.86 0.34 -8.11
N TRP A 51 13.09 0.24 -7.05
CA TRP A 51 13.46 0.60 -5.71
C TRP A 51 13.64 -0.66 -4.89
N VAL A 52 14.83 -0.85 -4.33
CA VAL A 52 15.22 -2.08 -3.65
C VAL A 52 15.61 -1.72 -2.23
N SER A 53 14.82 -2.17 -1.26
CA SER A 53 15.20 -2.08 0.14
C SER A 53 15.91 -3.34 0.62
N GLY A 54 16.62 -3.20 1.73
CA GLY A 54 17.15 -4.32 2.47
C GLY A 54 17.79 -3.85 3.76
N PHE A 55 18.41 -4.80 4.44
CA PHE A 55 18.90 -4.57 5.79
C PHE A 55 20.01 -5.52 6.23
N SER A 56 20.76 -5.08 7.24
CA SER A 56 21.62 -5.90 8.07
C SER A 56 21.07 -5.93 9.51
N GLN A 57 21.86 -6.43 10.45
CA GLN A 57 21.54 -6.32 11.88
C GLN A 57 21.72 -4.90 12.45
N TYR A 58 22.32 -3.98 11.69
CA TYR A 58 22.69 -2.64 12.18
C TYR A 58 22.06 -1.49 11.38
N GLU A 59 21.77 -1.71 10.10
CA GLU A 59 21.36 -0.65 9.19
C GLU A 59 20.35 -1.14 8.16
N ARG A 60 19.67 -0.18 7.55
CA ARG A 60 18.75 -0.37 6.44
C ARG A 60 19.17 0.51 5.28
N TRP A 61 18.89 0.07 4.07
CA TRP A 61 19.22 0.79 2.85
C TRP A 61 18.03 0.79 1.89
N LEU A 62 18.06 1.77 1.00
CA LEU A 62 17.15 1.90 -0.12
C LEU A 62 17.96 2.35 -1.34
N THR A 63 17.91 1.54 -2.39
CA THR A 63 18.67 1.79 -3.61
C THR A 63 17.73 1.87 -4.80
N GLN A 64 17.86 2.96 -5.56
CA GLN A 64 17.29 3.09 -6.88
C GLN A 64 18.14 2.32 -7.89
N VAL A 65 17.50 1.59 -8.79
CA VAL A 65 18.09 0.99 -9.98
C VAL A 65 17.41 1.60 -11.20
N ASP A 66 18.17 2.27 -12.05
CA ASP A 66 17.71 2.73 -13.36
C ASP A 66 17.68 1.54 -14.32
N LEU A 67 16.51 1.20 -14.84
CA LEU A 67 16.33 0.03 -15.71
C LEU A 67 16.76 0.28 -17.16
N SER A 68 17.13 1.51 -17.52
CA SER A 68 17.63 1.87 -18.85
C SER A 68 19.14 1.63 -18.98
N ASN A 69 19.90 1.80 -17.90
CA ASN A 69 21.37 1.69 -17.90
C ASN A 69 21.92 0.80 -16.78
N TYR A 70 21.05 0.27 -15.90
CA TYR A 70 21.38 -0.57 -14.75
C TYR A 70 22.31 0.09 -13.71
N GLN A 71 22.40 1.41 -13.71
CA GLN A 71 23.10 2.15 -12.67
C GLN A 71 22.28 2.16 -11.37
N THR A 72 22.99 2.16 -10.26
CA THR A 72 22.41 2.13 -8.92
C THR A 72 22.74 3.39 -8.15
N ARG A 73 21.79 3.91 -7.38
CA ARG A 73 22.00 5.04 -6.47
C ARG A 73 21.40 4.71 -5.11
N SER A 74 22.25 4.66 -4.09
CA SER A 74 21.80 4.53 -2.70
C SER A 74 21.30 5.87 -2.20
N ILE A 75 20.21 5.87 -1.44
CA ILE A 75 19.58 7.07 -0.89
C ILE A 75 19.46 6.93 0.62
N ALA A 76 19.74 8.04 1.32
CA ALA A 76 19.59 8.11 2.75
C ALA A 76 18.12 7.88 3.14
N VAL A 77 17.87 6.86 3.96
CA VAL A 77 16.56 6.59 4.54
C VAL A 77 16.42 7.42 5.82
N PRO A 78 15.42 8.31 5.93
CA PRO A 78 15.18 9.07 7.15
C PRO A 78 15.01 8.13 8.34
N GLU A 79 15.54 8.50 9.52
CA GLU A 79 15.44 7.67 10.73
C GLU A 79 13.99 7.35 11.09
N GLN A 80 13.09 8.33 10.89
CA GLN A 80 11.66 8.23 11.18
C GLN A 80 10.88 7.39 10.16
N ALA A 81 11.50 6.93 9.08
CA ALA A 81 10.81 6.15 8.03
C ALA A 81 10.37 4.78 8.56
N GLN A 82 9.15 4.38 8.22
CA GLN A 82 8.57 3.11 8.64
C GLN A 82 8.24 2.22 7.44
N TYR A 83 7.55 2.79 6.44
CA TYR A 83 7.18 2.10 5.22
C TYR A 83 7.39 2.98 4.01
N PHE A 84 7.45 2.36 2.83
CA PHE A 84 7.44 3.07 1.55
C PHE A 84 6.37 2.54 0.61
N SER A 85 5.94 3.38 -0.32
CA SER A 85 5.00 3.07 -1.40
C SER A 85 5.30 3.95 -2.61
N GLN A 86 4.52 3.78 -3.67
CA GLN A 86 4.46 4.70 -4.81
C GLN A 86 3.22 5.57 -4.74
N ALA A 87 3.29 6.80 -5.26
CA ALA A 87 2.14 7.69 -5.36
C ALA A 87 2.24 8.59 -6.61
N LYS A 88 1.15 8.70 -7.37
CA LYS A 88 0.99 9.71 -8.42
C LYS A 88 0.56 11.02 -7.79
N LEU A 89 1.46 12.01 -7.79
CA LEU A 89 1.24 13.30 -7.14
C LEU A 89 0.89 14.38 -8.17
N ALA A 90 0.08 15.35 -7.77
CA ALA A 90 -0.27 16.49 -8.59
C ALA A 90 1.00 17.26 -8.98
N GLY A 91 1.07 17.68 -10.24
CA GLY A 91 2.25 18.34 -10.80
C GLY A 91 3.46 17.43 -11.01
N GLN A 92 3.31 16.10 -10.87
CA GLN A 92 4.33 15.13 -11.23
C GLN A 92 3.88 14.30 -12.44
N ASP A 93 4.76 14.15 -13.41
CA ASP A 93 4.46 13.44 -14.66
C ASP A 93 4.43 11.91 -14.48
N ALA A 94 5.01 11.40 -13.39
CA ALA A 94 5.08 9.98 -13.09
C ALA A 94 4.87 9.70 -11.60
N GLU A 95 4.51 8.46 -11.27
CA GLU A 95 4.46 7.98 -9.88
C GLU A 95 5.79 8.17 -9.15
N GLN A 96 5.77 8.76 -7.96
CA GLN A 96 6.93 9.04 -7.13
C GLN A 96 7.03 8.07 -5.95
N LEU A 97 8.23 7.91 -5.40
CA LEU A 97 8.41 7.19 -4.14
C LEU A 97 7.95 8.07 -2.97
N VAL A 98 7.19 7.49 -2.05
CA VAL A 98 6.74 8.12 -0.81
C VAL A 98 7.07 7.27 0.41
N LEU A 99 7.30 7.92 1.54
CA LEU A 99 7.52 7.26 2.84
C LEU A 99 6.41 7.61 3.81
N LEU A 100 5.94 6.62 4.55
CA LEU A 100 5.23 6.82 5.80
C LEU A 100 6.26 6.86 6.94
N THR A 101 6.28 7.95 7.70
CA THR A 101 7.13 8.17 8.87
C THR A 101 6.28 8.28 10.14
N LEU A 102 6.91 8.49 11.30
CA LEU A 102 6.17 8.79 12.53
C LEU A 102 5.43 10.14 12.47
N ASP A 103 5.91 11.09 11.65
CA ASP A 103 5.38 12.46 11.59
C ASP A 103 4.48 12.72 10.36
N GLY A 104 4.36 11.74 9.46
CA GLY A 104 3.46 11.78 8.32
C GLY A 104 4.06 11.22 7.05
N ILE A 105 3.79 11.86 5.91
CA ILE A 105 4.20 11.37 4.60
C ILE A 105 5.28 12.26 4.00
N LEU A 106 6.38 11.63 3.57
CA LEU A 106 7.44 12.28 2.79
C LEU A 106 7.35 11.87 1.33
N GLN A 107 7.58 12.81 0.43
CA GLN A 107 7.82 12.58 -0.98
C GLN A 107 9.33 12.57 -1.24
N LEU A 108 9.80 11.63 -2.06
CA LEU A 108 11.12 11.71 -2.66
C LEU A 108 11.08 12.70 -3.83
N GLU A 109 11.92 13.72 -3.77
CA GLU A 109 12.16 14.63 -4.89
C GLU A 109 13.56 14.38 -5.46
N GLN A 110 13.69 14.63 -6.76
CA GLN A 110 14.98 14.65 -7.43
C GLN A 110 15.16 16.00 -8.14
N ARG A 111 16.19 16.75 -7.75
CA ARG A 111 16.59 18.00 -8.41
C ARG A 111 18.08 17.97 -8.68
N ASP A 112 18.48 18.31 -9.90
CA ASP A 112 19.88 18.35 -10.35
C ASP A 112 20.65 17.05 -10.04
N GLY A 113 19.97 15.91 -10.15
CA GLY A 113 20.54 14.59 -9.89
C GLY A 113 20.67 14.22 -8.41
N GLN A 114 20.33 15.12 -7.49
CA GLN A 114 20.33 14.88 -6.05
C GLN A 114 18.92 14.54 -5.53
N PHE A 115 18.87 13.63 -4.57
CA PHE A 115 17.64 13.22 -3.91
C PHE A 115 17.43 14.00 -2.62
N SER A 116 16.21 14.43 -2.38
CA SER A 116 15.79 15.04 -1.12
C SER A 116 14.41 14.54 -0.72
N TRP A 117 14.14 14.51 0.59
CA TRP A 117 12.83 14.18 1.13
C TRP A 117 12.08 15.46 1.46
N ARG A 118 10.90 15.65 0.90
CA ARG A 118 10.00 16.76 1.20
C ARG A 118 8.81 16.27 2.02
N GLN A 119 8.45 16.97 3.09
CA GLN A 119 7.20 16.71 3.81
C GLN A 119 6.01 17.03 2.89
N LEU A 120 5.17 16.02 2.66
CA LEU A 120 3.97 16.15 1.85
C LEU A 120 2.76 16.50 2.71
N LEU A 121 2.58 15.80 3.83
CA LEU A 121 1.54 16.08 4.83
C LEU A 121 1.92 15.52 6.20
N HIS A 122 1.35 16.08 7.27
CA HIS A 122 1.44 15.54 8.62
C HIS A 122 0.24 14.64 8.93
N THR A 123 0.48 13.52 9.59
CA THR A 123 -0.59 12.60 10.01
C THR A 123 -0.11 11.69 11.13
N GLU A 124 -1.04 11.29 12.01
CA GLU A 124 -0.79 10.22 12.96
C GLU A 124 -1.01 8.86 12.30
N SER A 125 -0.39 7.82 12.88
CA SER A 125 -0.71 6.44 12.51
C SER A 125 -0.60 5.52 13.71
N ILE A 126 -1.11 4.31 13.51
CA ILE A 126 -0.96 3.20 14.46
C ILE A 126 0.50 2.72 14.57
N PHE A 127 1.36 3.08 13.61
CA PHE A 127 2.77 2.67 13.57
C PHE A 127 3.63 3.65 14.35
N ARG A 128 3.55 3.58 15.69
CA ARG A 128 4.27 4.49 16.60
C ARG A 128 5.69 4.05 16.96
N VAL A 129 6.11 2.86 16.53
CA VAL A 129 7.43 2.29 16.84
C VAL A 129 8.14 1.91 15.55
N ILE A 130 9.29 2.55 15.32
CA ILE A 130 10.11 2.32 14.14
C ILE A 130 10.81 0.96 14.24
N ASP A 131 10.89 0.25 13.11
CA ASP A 131 11.88 -0.80 12.90
C ASP A 131 13.15 -0.15 12.30
N PRO A 132 14.16 0.21 13.11
CA PRO A 132 15.30 1.01 12.63
C PRO A 132 16.18 0.23 11.67
N VAL A 133 16.06 -1.10 11.67
CA VAL A 133 16.84 -1.97 10.81
C VAL A 133 16.07 -2.45 9.59
N ARG A 134 14.75 -2.24 9.47
CA ARG A 134 14.01 -2.64 8.26
C ARG A 134 13.20 -1.51 7.68
N LEU A 135 13.25 -1.41 6.36
CA LEU A 135 12.35 -0.60 5.55
C LEU A 135 11.55 -1.53 4.64
N ARG A 136 10.23 -1.57 4.82
CA ARG A 136 9.33 -2.46 4.05
C ARG A 136 8.38 -1.64 3.20
N GLU A 137 8.06 -2.19 2.04
CA GLU A 137 6.96 -1.68 1.23
C GLU A 137 5.63 -1.96 1.95
N ARG A 138 4.71 -1.01 1.88
CA ARG A 138 3.33 -1.18 2.33
C ARG A 138 2.40 -0.31 1.50
N ASN A 139 1.26 -0.87 1.10
CA ASN A 139 0.22 -0.09 0.46
C ASN A 139 -0.43 0.85 1.48
N PHE A 140 -0.20 2.14 1.31
CA PHE A 140 -0.89 3.22 2.01
C PHE A 140 -1.33 4.35 1.05
N SER A 141 -1.18 4.12 -0.25
CA SER A 141 -1.60 4.97 -1.35
C SER A 141 -2.56 4.21 -2.25
N LEU A 142 -3.52 4.92 -2.84
CA LEU A 142 -4.52 4.36 -3.76
C LEU A 142 -5.14 5.48 -4.61
N ASP A 143 -5.69 5.16 -5.78
CA ASP A 143 -6.45 6.12 -6.60
C ASP A 143 -7.95 5.88 -6.40
N LEU A 144 -8.66 6.89 -5.92
CA LEU A 144 -10.12 6.84 -5.76
C LEU A 144 -10.83 7.65 -6.88
N GLY A 145 -10.34 7.53 -8.11
CA GLY A 145 -11.02 7.98 -9.34
C GLY A 145 -10.54 9.31 -9.91
N SER A 146 -9.57 9.99 -9.28
CA SER A 146 -9.03 11.27 -9.76
C SER A 146 -7.85 11.09 -10.71
N GLY A 147 -7.28 9.88 -10.81
CA GLY A 147 -6.02 9.65 -11.49
C GLY A 147 -4.79 10.10 -10.68
N LEU A 148 -4.99 10.56 -9.45
CA LEU A 148 -3.97 10.91 -8.47
C LEU A 148 -4.05 9.94 -7.29
N SER A 149 -2.93 9.75 -6.60
CA SER A 149 -2.90 8.93 -5.40
C SER A 149 -3.38 9.70 -4.18
N ASP A 150 -4.34 9.14 -3.49
CA ASP A 150 -4.76 9.50 -2.14
C ASP A 150 -3.96 8.69 -1.11
N PHE A 151 -4.03 9.08 0.15
CA PHE A 151 -3.42 8.33 1.25
C PHE A 151 -4.45 7.87 2.26
N LEU A 152 -4.38 6.60 2.64
CA LEU A 152 -5.29 5.99 3.61
C LEU A 152 -4.48 5.36 4.74
N ILE A 153 -4.43 6.05 5.87
CA ILE A 153 -3.52 5.77 6.98
C ILE A 153 -4.32 5.27 8.20
N PRO A 154 -4.05 4.06 8.71
CA PRO A 154 -4.67 3.57 9.93
C PRO A 154 -4.12 4.30 11.16
N ASP A 155 -5.01 4.73 12.04
CA ASP A 155 -4.75 5.11 13.42
C ASP A 155 -5.55 4.21 14.39
N PHE A 156 -5.41 4.40 15.70
CA PHE A 156 -6.11 3.63 16.72
C PHE A 156 -7.62 3.84 16.69
N GLN A 157 -8.07 5.08 16.45
CA GLN A 157 -9.49 5.45 16.55
C GLN A 157 -10.16 5.65 15.19
N ALA A 158 -9.38 5.92 14.14
CA ALA A 158 -9.88 6.23 12.82
C ALA A 158 -8.93 5.75 11.73
N TYR A 159 -9.44 5.72 10.50
CA TYR A 159 -8.64 5.78 9.31
C TYR A 159 -8.58 7.23 8.82
N HIS A 160 -7.37 7.75 8.59
CA HIS A 160 -7.18 9.05 7.98
C HIS A 160 -7.08 8.91 6.47
N LEU A 161 -8.10 9.41 5.76
CA LEU A 161 -8.10 9.55 4.31
C LEU A 161 -7.66 10.97 3.94
N TYR A 162 -6.62 11.08 3.13
CA TYR A 162 -6.14 12.33 2.54
C TYR A 162 -6.38 12.27 1.03
N ARG A 163 -7.43 12.94 0.56
CA ARG A 163 -7.79 13.04 -0.86
C ARG A 163 -6.96 14.11 -1.54
N GLN A 164 -6.13 13.72 -2.50
CA GLN A 164 -5.30 14.66 -3.23
C GLN A 164 -6.13 15.50 -4.19
N GLN A 165 -5.91 16.80 -4.18
CA GLN A 165 -6.57 17.76 -5.07
C GLN A 165 -5.69 18.06 -6.28
N ALA A 166 -6.27 18.59 -7.34
CA ALA A 166 -5.55 18.91 -8.57
C ALA A 166 -4.44 19.97 -8.39
N ASP A 167 -4.56 20.82 -7.36
CA ASP A 167 -3.55 21.81 -6.98
C ASP A 167 -2.42 21.25 -6.07
N GLY A 168 -2.48 19.96 -5.74
CA GLY A 168 -1.53 19.28 -4.86
C GLY A 168 -1.81 19.43 -3.36
N SER A 169 -2.88 20.13 -2.98
CA SER A 169 -3.37 20.11 -1.59
C SER A 169 -4.06 18.78 -1.27
N PHE A 170 -4.29 18.52 0.02
CA PHE A 170 -5.00 17.32 0.49
C PHE A 170 -6.21 17.71 1.32
N ARG A 171 -7.38 17.17 0.98
CA ARG A 171 -8.57 17.20 1.86
C ARG A 171 -8.54 16.01 2.80
N HIS A 172 -8.74 16.26 4.09
CA HIS A 172 -8.68 15.23 5.12
C HIS A 172 -10.07 14.77 5.56
N TYR A 173 -10.24 13.46 5.71
CA TYR A 173 -11.43 12.81 6.25
C TYR A 173 -11.00 11.79 7.30
N ALA A 174 -11.51 11.93 8.52
CA ALA A 174 -11.35 10.93 9.57
C ALA A 174 -12.53 9.94 9.50
N LEU A 175 -12.27 8.74 8.99
CA LEU A 175 -13.25 7.67 8.91
C LEU A 175 -13.27 6.93 10.26
N PRO A 176 -14.40 6.87 11.00
CA PRO A 176 -14.50 6.31 12.35
C PRO A 176 -14.42 4.78 12.38
N VAL A 177 -13.29 4.25 11.89
CA VAL A 177 -12.95 2.84 11.83
C VAL A 177 -11.74 2.63 12.73
N SER A 178 -11.95 1.95 13.85
CA SER A 178 -10.88 1.73 14.83
C SER A 178 -9.93 0.63 14.37
N ALA A 179 -8.73 0.63 14.90
CA ALA A 179 -7.78 -0.46 14.68
C ALA A 179 -8.33 -1.81 15.16
N ARG A 180 -7.92 -2.90 14.50
CA ARG A 180 -8.13 -4.24 15.03
C ARG A 180 -7.13 -4.49 16.15
N ILE A 181 -7.65 -4.92 17.30
CA ILE A 181 -6.88 -5.34 18.47
C ILE A 181 -6.97 -6.85 18.57
N GLN A 182 -5.82 -7.52 18.68
CA GLN A 182 -5.75 -8.93 19.00
C GLN A 182 -4.94 -9.11 20.28
N THR A 183 -5.53 -9.77 21.28
CA THR A 183 -4.82 -10.11 22.51
C THR A 183 -4.35 -11.54 22.45
N TRP A 184 -3.06 -11.75 22.66
CA TRP A 184 -2.48 -13.08 22.75
C TRP A 184 -2.37 -13.51 24.21
N ASN A 185 -2.21 -14.82 24.39
CA ASN A 185 -2.15 -15.57 25.65
C ASN A 185 -0.99 -15.10 26.56
N ASN A 186 -0.05 -14.32 26.03
CA ASN A 186 1.10 -13.73 26.72
C ASN A 186 0.85 -12.28 27.20
N ASN A 187 -0.42 -11.86 27.32
CA ASN A 187 -0.84 -10.50 27.70
C ASN A 187 -0.32 -9.40 26.77
N ARG A 188 0.03 -9.73 25.52
CA ARG A 188 0.40 -8.75 24.50
C ARG A 188 -0.83 -8.40 23.66
N ALA A 189 -1.09 -7.10 23.51
CA ALA A 189 -2.02 -6.58 22.53
C ALA A 189 -1.27 -6.22 21.25
N ASP A 190 -1.64 -6.86 20.15
CA ASP A 190 -1.20 -6.48 18.81
C ASP A 190 -2.28 -5.63 18.13
N TYR A 191 -1.81 -4.54 17.53
CA TYR A 191 -2.65 -3.58 16.84
C TYR A 191 -2.38 -3.64 15.35
N SER A 192 -3.44 -3.65 14.54
CA SER A 192 -3.34 -3.63 13.10
C SER A 192 -4.42 -2.76 12.48
N GLY A 193 -4.07 -2.09 11.38
CA GLY A 193 -5.08 -1.46 10.53
C GLY A 193 -6.02 -2.52 9.96
N ARG A 194 -7.32 -2.21 9.93
CA ARG A 194 -8.34 -3.06 9.31
C ARG A 194 -8.13 -3.16 7.81
N ARG A 195 -8.45 -4.33 7.25
CA ARG A 195 -8.47 -4.46 5.80
C ARG A 195 -9.60 -3.59 5.23
N PHE A 196 -9.29 -2.86 4.16
CA PHE A 196 -10.25 -2.07 3.40
C PHE A 196 -10.35 -2.59 1.98
N TYR A 197 -11.43 -2.23 1.30
CA TYR A 197 -11.70 -2.59 -0.08
C TYR A 197 -12.21 -1.35 -0.82
N PRO A 198 -11.53 -0.90 -1.89
CA PRO A 198 -12.08 0.07 -2.81
C PRO A 198 -13.05 -0.62 -3.78
N LEU A 199 -14.29 -0.13 -3.86
CA LEU A 199 -15.30 -0.61 -4.81
C LEU A 199 -16.39 0.44 -5.02
N ASP A 200 -17.12 0.37 -6.13
CA ASP A 200 -18.38 1.09 -6.31
C ASP A 200 -19.51 0.28 -5.65
N ALA A 201 -19.92 0.70 -4.44
CA ALA A 201 -20.84 -0.08 -3.62
C ALA A 201 -22.31 0.27 -3.86
N ASN A 202 -22.60 1.50 -4.27
CA ASN A 202 -23.94 2.00 -4.56
C ASN A 202 -24.25 2.08 -6.07
N LEU A 203 -23.31 1.67 -6.93
CA LEU A 203 -23.42 1.63 -8.39
C LEU A 203 -23.55 3.02 -9.04
N ASP A 204 -22.92 4.04 -8.45
CA ASP A 204 -22.91 5.39 -8.99
C ASP A 204 -21.70 5.69 -9.89
N GLY A 205 -20.80 4.72 -10.06
CA GLY A 205 -19.58 4.83 -10.85
C GLY A 205 -18.40 5.45 -10.11
N LEU A 206 -18.53 5.77 -8.82
CA LEU A 206 -17.45 6.29 -7.98
C LEU A 206 -16.86 5.17 -7.10
N THR A 207 -15.58 5.31 -6.75
CA THR A 207 -14.91 4.33 -5.89
C THR A 207 -15.12 4.69 -4.41
N ASP A 208 -15.90 3.88 -3.71
CA ASP A 208 -16.14 3.95 -2.26
C ASP A 208 -15.08 3.19 -1.46
N LEU A 209 -15.12 3.34 -0.13
CA LEU A 209 -14.27 2.59 0.79
C LEU A 209 -15.10 1.71 1.73
N LEU A 210 -14.96 0.40 1.58
CA LEU A 210 -15.58 -0.59 2.44
C LEU A 210 -14.61 -1.09 3.50
N PHE A 211 -15.09 -1.12 4.75
CA PHE A 211 -14.46 -1.77 5.88
C PHE A 211 -15.37 -2.83 6.49
N VAL A 212 -14.76 -3.82 7.14
CA VAL A 212 -15.47 -4.78 7.98
C VAL A 212 -15.09 -4.52 9.43
N GLN A 213 -16.09 -4.22 10.27
CA GLN A 213 -15.91 -4.01 11.70
C GLN A 213 -17.15 -4.50 12.46
N GLU A 214 -16.94 -5.28 13.51
CA GLU A 214 -17.99 -5.75 14.42
C GLU A 214 -19.11 -6.52 13.69
N GLY A 215 -18.73 -7.31 12.68
CA GLY A 215 -19.68 -8.06 11.86
C GLY A 215 -20.54 -7.18 10.93
N LYS A 216 -20.18 -5.90 10.75
CA LYS A 216 -20.88 -4.97 9.85
C LYS A 216 -19.99 -4.55 8.70
N LEU A 217 -20.61 -4.37 7.55
CA LEU A 217 -20.06 -3.64 6.42
C LEU A 217 -20.23 -2.15 6.70
N GLN A 218 -19.14 -1.41 6.78
CA GLN A 218 -19.14 0.04 6.90
C GLN A 218 -18.60 0.62 5.61
N ILE A 219 -19.44 1.35 4.87
CA ILE A 219 -19.10 1.86 3.55
C ILE A 219 -19.09 3.39 3.59
N PHE A 220 -17.94 3.98 3.30
CA PHE A 220 -17.79 5.42 3.18
C PHE A 220 -17.94 5.80 1.70
N LEU A 221 -19.09 6.41 1.40
CA LEU A 221 -19.46 6.75 0.03
C LEU A 221 -18.70 7.97 -0.46
N GLN A 222 -18.11 7.85 -1.65
CA GLN A 222 -17.58 8.99 -2.37
C GLN A 222 -18.74 9.86 -2.89
N GLN A 223 -18.54 11.16 -2.93
CA GLN A 223 -19.49 12.12 -3.48
C GLN A 223 -19.03 12.57 -4.87
N SER A 224 -19.96 13.11 -5.67
CA SER A 224 -19.68 13.57 -7.04
C SER A 224 -18.55 14.59 -7.18
N ASP A 225 -18.22 15.33 -6.12
CA ASP A 225 -17.10 16.29 -6.09
C ASP A 225 -15.77 15.66 -5.61
N GLY A 226 -15.74 14.33 -5.43
CA GLY A 226 -14.60 13.56 -4.95
C GLY A 226 -14.44 13.55 -3.42
N SER A 227 -15.33 14.21 -2.68
CA SER A 227 -15.35 14.19 -1.20
C SER A 227 -15.90 12.87 -0.66
N PHE A 228 -15.77 12.65 0.65
CA PHE A 228 -16.28 11.46 1.33
C PHE A 228 -17.15 11.85 2.52
N ASN A 229 -18.25 11.10 2.71
CA ASN A 229 -18.99 11.12 3.97
C ASN A 229 -18.15 10.44 5.04
N THR A 230 -18.09 11.01 6.25
CA THR A 230 -17.42 10.41 7.41
C THR A 230 -18.36 9.55 8.25
N GLU A 231 -19.67 9.61 7.98
CA GLU A 231 -20.64 8.64 8.50
C GLU A 231 -20.78 7.48 7.49
N PRO A 232 -20.58 6.23 7.91
CA PRO A 232 -20.67 5.10 7.00
C PRO A 232 -22.12 4.78 6.66
N TRP A 233 -22.37 4.47 5.40
CA TRP A 233 -23.56 3.74 4.99
C TRP A 233 -23.43 2.27 5.43
N LEU A 234 -24.49 1.74 6.05
CA LEU A 234 -24.59 0.35 6.49
C LEU A 234 -25.62 -0.36 5.60
N PRO A 235 -25.20 -1.11 4.57
CA PRO A 235 -26.14 -1.80 3.70
C PRO A 235 -26.80 -3.01 4.38
N ASP A 236 -28.10 -3.20 4.15
CA ASP A 236 -28.84 -4.42 4.50
C ASP A 236 -28.66 -5.52 3.44
N TRP A 237 -27.40 -5.85 3.12
CA TRP A 237 -27.12 -7.00 2.25
C TRP A 237 -27.39 -8.31 3.01
N PRO A 238 -27.92 -9.36 2.33
CA PRO A 238 -28.25 -10.64 2.95
C PRO A 238 -26.99 -11.49 3.20
N VAL A 239 -26.00 -10.91 3.88
CA VAL A 239 -24.71 -11.51 4.19
C VAL A 239 -24.44 -11.35 5.67
N THR A 240 -24.29 -12.45 6.38
CA THR A 240 -23.88 -12.45 7.78
C THR A 240 -22.37 -12.48 7.88
N LEU A 241 -21.77 -11.49 8.55
CA LEU A 241 -20.34 -11.47 8.83
C LEU A 241 -20.10 -11.82 10.29
N SER A 242 -19.09 -12.66 10.52
CA SER A 242 -18.65 -12.94 11.89
C SER A 242 -18.02 -11.69 12.49
N THR A 243 -18.29 -11.45 13.77
CA THR A 243 -17.53 -10.46 14.54
C THR A 243 -16.10 -10.94 14.75
N GLU A 244 -15.21 -10.02 15.13
CA GLU A 244 -13.82 -10.33 15.48
C GLU A 244 -13.77 -11.34 16.62
N GLN A 245 -14.63 -11.18 17.63
CA GLN A 245 -14.74 -12.13 18.74
C GLN A 245 -15.15 -13.54 18.27
N GLN A 246 -16.11 -13.65 17.34
CA GLN A 246 -16.53 -14.93 16.78
C GLN A 246 -15.43 -15.56 15.91
N ALA A 247 -14.72 -14.75 15.14
CA ALA A 247 -13.59 -15.21 14.33
C ALA A 247 -12.43 -15.70 15.21
N ASP A 248 -12.10 -14.97 16.27
CA ASP A 248 -11.02 -15.31 17.20
C ASP A 248 -11.35 -16.58 18.00
N GLN A 249 -12.62 -16.78 18.40
CA GLN A 249 -13.09 -18.05 19.01
C GLN A 249 -12.92 -19.25 18.07
N ARG A 250 -13.13 -19.09 16.76
CA ARG A 250 -12.88 -20.17 15.79
C ARG A 250 -11.39 -20.49 15.64
N SER A 251 -10.51 -19.49 15.78
CA SER A 251 -9.06 -19.70 15.68
C SER A 251 -8.42 -20.28 16.94
N ASP A 252 -8.89 -19.89 18.13
CA ASP A 252 -8.21 -20.20 19.40
C ASP A 252 -8.99 -21.19 20.29
N ALA A 253 -10.32 -21.28 20.14
CA ALA A 253 -11.20 -22.01 21.06
C ALA A 253 -11.89 -23.26 20.45
N GLY A 254 -11.33 -23.88 19.40
CA GLY A 254 -11.60 -25.29 19.15
C GLY A 254 -11.68 -25.74 17.69
N ARG A 255 -10.67 -26.54 17.31
CA ARG A 255 -10.87 -27.72 16.44
C ARG A 255 -11.74 -28.82 17.12
N SER A 256 -12.40 -28.52 18.22
CA SER A 256 -13.10 -29.49 19.08
C SER A 256 -14.40 -28.96 19.71
N TYR A 257 -15.11 -28.01 19.09
CA TYR A 257 -16.49 -27.72 19.47
C TYR A 257 -17.46 -28.42 18.50
N SER A 258 -18.01 -29.56 18.93
CA SER A 258 -18.94 -30.42 18.18
C SER A 258 -20.38 -29.84 18.10
N GLY A 259 -20.51 -28.56 17.81
CA GLY A 259 -21.80 -27.85 17.85
C GLY A 259 -21.95 -26.70 16.86
N GLN A 260 -21.13 -26.61 15.81
CA GLN A 260 -21.36 -25.61 14.75
C GLN A 260 -22.33 -26.17 13.70
N ASN A 261 -23.59 -25.73 13.77
CA ASN A 261 -24.46 -25.78 12.59
C ASN A 261 -24.04 -24.69 11.62
N ILE A 262 -23.94 -25.08 10.35
CA ILE A 262 -23.88 -24.14 9.23
C ILE A 262 -25.32 -23.67 9.00
N SER A 263 -25.57 -22.38 9.15
CA SER A 263 -26.73 -21.68 8.60
C SER A 263 -26.27 -20.36 8.02
#